data_AF-K6W344-F1
#
_entry.id   AF-K6W344-F1
#
_cell.length_a   1.000
_cell.length_b   1.000
_cell.length_c   1.000
_cell.angle_alpha   90.00
_cell.angle_beta   90.00
_cell.angle_gamma   90.00
#
_symmetry.space_group_name_H-M   'P 1'
#
loop_
_entity.id
_entity.type
_entity.pdbx_description
1 polymer ?
#
loop_
_entity_poly.entity_id
_entity_poly.type
_entity_poly.pdbx_seq_one_letter_code
_entity_poly.pdbx_strand_id
1 'polypeptide(L)' 'MAGRPRKDPSGEDLVNLSLSTTKVLRATIHAAAKARGMYVVDYLGALVANDLGQPIPGVPPLKEVLDLRSSA' A
#
# COMPACT_ATOMS: atom_id res chain seq x y z
N MET A 1 -6.51 0.29 30.91
CA MET A 1 -6.41 -0.63 29.76
C MET A 1 -5.43 -0.02 28.77
N ALA A 2 -4.37 -0.73 28.42
CA ALA A 2 -3.47 -0.27 27.37
C ALA A 2 -4.27 -0.22 26.07
N GLY A 3 -4.55 0.99 25.57
CA GLY A 3 -5.27 1.20 24.32
C GLY A 3 -4.49 0.57 23.16
N ARG A 4 -5.21 0.17 22.10
CA ARG A 4 -4.57 -0.31 20.87
C ARG A 4 -3.52 0.71 20.42
N PRO A 5 -2.30 0.28 20.04
CA PRO A 5 -1.27 1.19 19.53
C PRO A 5 -1.84 2.05 18.41
N ARG A 6 -1.45 3.34 18.38
CA ARG A 6 -1.81 4.22 17.27
C ARG A 6 -1.29 3.62 15.96
N LYS A 7 -2.05 3.79 14.88
CA LYS A 7 -1.67 3.27 13.56
C LYS A 7 -0.36 3.92 13.08
N ASP A 8 -0.18 5.19 13.41
CA ASP A 8 1.07 5.89 13.21
C ASP A 8 2.02 5.63 14.40
N PRO A 9 3.21 5.05 14.16
CA PRO A 9 4.21 4.81 15.21
C PRO A 9 4.79 6.08 15.84
N SER A 10 4.74 7.23 15.15
CA SER A 10 5.21 8.53 15.67
C SER A 10 4.29 9.12 16.74
N GLY A 11 3.04 8.65 16.80
CA GLY A 11 2.01 9.19 17.67
C GLY A 11 1.27 10.39 17.08
N GLU A 12 1.58 10.83 15.87
CA GLU A 12 0.82 11.88 15.16
C GLU A 12 -0.53 11.38 14.63
N ASP A 13 -1.42 12.32 14.29
CA ASP A 13 -2.71 12.01 13.68
C ASP A 13 -2.52 11.68 12.18
N LEU A 14 -3.34 10.76 11.68
CA LEU A 14 -3.30 10.39 10.27
C LEU A 14 -3.74 11.57 9.40
N VAL A 15 -2.90 11.93 8.43
CA VAL A 15 -3.20 12.97 7.43
C VAL A 15 -3.88 12.33 6.21
N ASN A 16 -4.98 12.94 5.75
CA ASN A 16 -5.69 12.48 4.56
C ASN A 16 -5.00 12.98 3.29
N LEU A 17 -4.76 12.07 2.34
CA LEU A 17 -4.34 12.39 0.98
C LEU A 17 -5.52 12.26 0.02
N SER A 18 -5.95 13.38 -0.56
CA SER A 18 -7.04 13.42 -1.54
C SER A 18 -6.48 13.35 -2.97
N LEU A 19 -6.87 12.33 -3.74
CA LEU A 19 -6.41 12.12 -5.11
C LEU A 19 -7.58 12.13 -6.09
N SER A 20 -7.52 13.03 -7.08
CA SER A 20 -8.42 13.02 -8.23
C SER A 20 -7.86 12.10 -9.30
N THR A 21 -8.56 11.01 -9.60
CA THR A 21 -8.11 9.99 -10.57
C THR A 21 -9.21 9.64 -11.56
N THR A 22 -8.83 9.15 -12.74
CA THR A 22 -9.80 8.58 -13.68
C THR A 22 -10.37 7.27 -13.12
N LYS A 23 -11.59 6.89 -13.57
CA LYS A 23 -12.22 5.62 -13.16
C LYS A 23 -11.34 4.41 -13.47
N VAL A 24 -10.67 4.42 -14.62
CA VAL A 24 -9.78 3.34 -15.06
C VAL A 24 -8.59 3.22 -14.11
N LEU A 25 -7.90 4.34 -13.83
CA LEU A 25 -6.74 4.34 -12.94
C LEU A 25 -7.10 3.85 -11.53
N ARG A 26 -8.23 4.29 -10.98
CA ARG A 26 -8.72 3.82 -9.68
C ARG A 26 -8.91 2.30 -9.69
N ALA A 27 -9.60 1.75 -10.69
CA ALA A 27 -9.83 0.32 -10.78
C ALA A 27 -8.51 -0.48 -10.86
N THR A 28 -7.56 -0.01 -11.66
CA THR A 28 -6.24 -0.63 -11.82
C THR A 28 -5.45 -0.63 -10.53
N ILE A 29 -5.41 0.49 -9.78
CA ILE A 29 -4.72 0.57 -8.48
C ILE A 29 -5.32 -0.43 -7.50
N HIS A 30 -6.65 -0.48 -7.39
CA HIS A 30 -7.32 -1.43 -6.52
C HIS A 30 -7.02 -2.89 -6.89
N ALA A 31 -7.04 -3.22 -8.19
CA ALA A 31 -6.70 -4.57 -8.67
C ALA A 31 -5.24 -4.94 -8.37
N ALA A 32 -4.30 -4.04 -8.62
CA ALA A 32 -2.88 -4.25 -8.39
C ALA A 32 -2.53 -4.44 -6.90
N ALA A 33 -3.14 -3.63 -6.02
CA ALA A 33 -3.01 -3.77 -4.57
C ALA A 33 -3.62 -5.09 -4.08
N LYS A 34 -4.81 -5.45 -4.59
CA LYS A 34 -5.49 -6.73 -4.25
C LYS A 34 -4.67 -7.94 -4.67
N ALA A 35 -4.10 -7.94 -5.88
CA ALA A 35 -3.25 -9.03 -6.37
C ALA A 35 -2.04 -9.30 -5.46
N ARG A 36 -1.56 -8.26 -4.76
CA ARG A 36 -0.45 -8.32 -3.79
C ARG A 36 -0.90 -8.55 -2.35
N GLY A 37 -2.20 -8.65 -2.09
CA GLY A 37 -2.74 -8.74 -0.72
C GLY A 37 -2.35 -7.52 0.13
N MET A 38 -2.39 -6.32 -0.46
CA MET A 38 -2.07 -5.05 0.18
C MET A 38 -3.28 -4.11 0.18
N TYR A 39 -3.37 -3.26 1.21
CA TYR A 39 -4.27 -2.10 1.14
C TYR A 39 -3.73 -1.09 0.12
N VAL A 40 -4.62 -0.31 -0.50
CA VAL A 40 -4.23 0.68 -1.53
C VAL A 40 -3.18 1.66 -1.01
N VAL A 41 -3.33 2.14 0.23
CA VAL A 41 -2.39 3.09 0.84
C VAL A 41 -1.02 2.46 1.02
N ASP A 42 -0.95 1.21 1.49
CA ASP A 42 0.30 0.49 1.68
C ASP A 42 0.97 0.18 0.34
N TYR A 43 0.19 -0.19 -0.68
CA TYR A 43 0.68 -0.42 -2.04
C TYR A 43 1.30 0.85 -2.63
N LEU A 44 0.61 2.01 -2.53
CA LEU A 44 1.15 3.28 -3.00
C LEU A 44 2.41 3.68 -2.23
N GLY A 45 2.42 3.53 -0.90
CA GLY A 45 3.61 3.79 -0.09
C GLY A 45 4.79 2.89 -0.48
N ALA A 46 4.53 1.61 -0.74
CA ALA A 46 5.56 0.66 -1.16
C ALA A 46 6.13 0.98 -2.55
N LEU A 47 5.32 1.49 -3.48
CA LEU A 47 5.81 2.00 -4.77
C LEU A 47 6.73 3.21 -4.59
N VAL A 48 6.38 4.15 -3.70
CA VAL A 48 7.24 5.31 -3.40
C VAL A 48 8.55 4.87 -2.75
N ALA A 49 8.51 3.96 -1.78
CA ALA A 49 9.70 3.41 -1.15
C ALA A 49 10.63 2.73 -2.18
N ASN A 50 10.05 1.97 -3.11
CA ASN A 50 10.78 1.31 -4.19
C ASN A 50 11.40 2.32 -5.18
N ASP A 51 10.66 3.36 -5.56
CA ASP A 51 11.14 4.44 -6.43
C ASP A 51 12.30 5.21 -5.81
N LEU A 52 12.23 5.48 -4.51
CA LEU A 52 13.30 6.14 -3.75
C LEU A 52 14.47 5.20 -3.39
N GLY A 53 14.34 3.90 -3.61
CA GLY A 53 15.33 2.90 -3.21
C GLY A 53 15.57 2.80 -1.70
N GLN A 54 14.63 3.27 -0.87
CA GLN A 54 14.76 3.30 0.59
C GLN A 54 13.44 2.97 1.30
N PRO A 55 13.48 2.28 2.46
CA PRO A 55 12.28 1.94 3.21
C PRO A 55 11.62 3.17 3.83
N ILE A 56 10.29 3.19 3.86
CA ILE A 56 9.50 4.19 4.58
C ILE A 56 9.01 3.57 5.90
N PRO A 57 9.26 4.18 7.07
CA PRO A 57 8.77 3.66 8.35
C PRO A 57 7.25 3.44 8.35
N GLY A 58 6.82 2.29 8.84
CA GLY A 58 5.39 1.94 8.91
C GLY A 58 4.76 1.47 7.60
N VAL A 59 5.48 1.53 6.47
CA VAL A 59 5.02 1.01 5.18
C VAL A 59 5.61 -0.39 4.95
N PRO A 60 4.78 -1.42 4.72
CA PRO A 60 5.30 -2.75 4.40
C PRO A 60 5.99 -2.76 3.02
N PRO A 61 7.01 -3.61 2.82
CA PRO A 61 7.67 -3.72 1.52
C PRO A 61 6.70 -4.18 0.43
N LEU A 62 7.01 -3.84 -0.82
CA LEU A 62 6.19 -4.25 -1.96
C LEU A 62 6.17 -5.78 -2.05
N LYS A 63 4.98 -6.37 -1.94
CA LYS A 63 4.82 -7.82 -2.06
C LYS A 63 4.86 -8.23 -3.52
N GLU A 64 5.57 -9.32 -3.79
CA GLU A 64 5.56 -9.98 -5.09
C GLU A 64 4.19 -10.62 -5.35
N VAL A 65 3.76 -10.56 -6.60
CA VAL A 65 2.63 -11.37 -7.06
C VAL A 65 3.23 -12.64 -7.63
N LEU A 66 2.95 -13.78 -7.00
CA LEU A 66 3.22 -15.07 -7.61
C LEU A 66 2.31 -15.19 -8.83
N ASP A 67 2.91 -15.24 -10.02
CA ASP A 67 2.17 -15.65 -11.20
C ASP A 67 1.66 -17.07 -10.94
N LEU A 68 0.35 -17.19 -10.80
CA LEU A 68 -0.32 -18.47 -10.94
C LEU A 68 -0.06 -18.90 -12.38
N ARG A 69 1.06 -19.59 -12.63
CA ARG A 69 1.24 -20.32 -13.89
C ARG A 69 -0.03 -21.14 -14.02
N SER A 70 -0.83 -20.83 -15.05
CA SER A 70 -1.94 -21.68 -15.46
C SER A 70 -1.38 -23.08 -15.52
N SER A 71 -1.77 -23.90 -14.55
CA SER A 71 -1.48 -25.33 -14.58
C SER A 71 -2.30 -25.82 -15.76
N ALA A 72 -1.65 -25.87 -16.92
CA ALA A 72 -2.19 -26.42 -18.16
C ALA A 72 -2.33 -27.93 -18.03
#